data_AF-A0A2P2KMF1-F1
#
_entry.id   AF-A0A2P2KMF1-F1
#
_cell.length_a   1.000
_cell.length_b   1.000
_cell.length_c   1.000
_cell.angle_alpha   90.00
_cell.angle_beta   90.00
_cell.angle_gamma   90.00
#
_symmetry.space_group_name_H-M   'P 1'
#
loop_
_entity.id
_entity.type
_entity.pdbx_description
1 polymer ?
#
loop_
_entity_poly.entity_id
_entity_poly.type
_entity_poly.pdbx_seq_one_letter_code
_entity_poly.pdbx_strand_id
1 'polypeptide(L)'
;MEEDSGDLELLEDKKKLCIQNARRVFENAINYFRTSEPELKEERAMLLEEWLNMESSFGKLGDVSLVKPKLPRKLKKRKQIASEDALAGFEEYIDYMFPEETQAPNLKILEAAYKWKKQKFSTED
;
A
#
# COMPACT_ATOMS: atom_id res chain seq x y z
N MET A 1 -28.83 33.96 19.18
CA MET A 1 -27.43 33.80 18.75
C MET A 1 -26.88 32.41 19.09
N GLU A 2 -27.46 31.66 20.05
CA GLU A 2 -27.01 30.30 20.35
C GLU A 2 -27.51 29.23 19.36
N GLU A 3 -28.69 29.41 18.76
CA GLU A 3 -29.25 28.46 17.77
C GLU A 3 -28.40 28.32 16.50
N ASP A 4 -27.77 29.41 16.05
CA ASP A 4 -26.90 29.42 14.85
C ASP A 4 -25.59 28.64 15.07
N SER A 5 -25.14 28.51 16.32
CA SER A 5 -23.93 27.71 16.65
C SER A 5 -24.20 26.21 16.66
N GLY A 6 -25.40 25.79 17.08
CA GLY A 6 -25.78 24.37 17.13
C GLY A 6 -25.99 23.76 15.75
N ASP A 7 -26.52 24.54 14.79
CA ASP A 7 -26.72 24.07 13.41
C ASP A 7 -25.38 23.88 12.66
N LEU A 8 -24.38 24.70 12.96
CA LEU A 8 -23.03 24.56 12.43
C LEU A 8 -22.34 23.29 12.95
N GLU A 9 -22.49 22.99 14.24
CA GLU A 9 -21.93 21.78 14.87
C GLU A 9 -22.57 20.51 14.32
N LEU A 10 -23.91 20.49 14.16
CA LEU A 10 -24.63 19.38 13.56
C LEU A 10 -24.21 19.12 12.11
N LEU A 11 -23.96 20.16 11.33
CA LEU A 11 -23.49 20.03 9.95
C LEU A 11 -22.07 19.45 9.90
N GLU A 12 -21.20 19.86 10.81
CA GLU A 12 -19.84 19.35 10.90
C GLU A 12 -19.81 17.86 11.26
N ASP A 13 -20.67 17.42 12.18
CA ASP A 13 -20.80 16.01 12.54
C ASP A 13 -21.36 15.15 11.40
N LYS A 14 -22.33 15.66 10.65
CA LYS A 14 -22.80 15.00 9.43
C LYS A 14 -21.69 14.84 8.39
N LYS A 15 -20.84 15.86 8.22
CA LYS A 15 -19.66 15.79 7.32
C LYS A 15 -18.66 14.75 7.81
N LYS A 16 -18.33 14.72 9.11
CA LYS A 16 -17.45 13.70 9.69
C LYS A 16 -17.98 12.28 9.42
N LEU A 17 -19.28 12.06 9.61
CA LEU A 17 -19.90 10.76 9.36
C LEU A 17 -19.82 10.36 7.88
N CYS A 18 -20.06 11.30 6.95
CA CYS A 18 -19.93 11.04 5.52
C CYS A 18 -18.50 10.64 5.14
N ILE A 19 -17.49 11.35 5.68
CA ILE A 19 -16.06 11.05 5.46
C ILE A 19 -15.72 9.65 6.00
N GLN A 20 -16.19 9.29 7.20
CA GLN A 20 -15.97 7.96 7.77
C GLN A 20 -16.58 6.84 6.91
N ASN A 21 -17.77 7.06 6.35
CA ASN A 21 -18.39 6.11 5.44
C ASN A 21 -17.59 5.95 4.14
N ALA A 22 -17.07 7.05 3.58
CA ALA A 22 -16.22 7.01 2.40
C ALA A 22 -14.91 6.24 2.66
N ARG A 23 -14.25 6.50 3.80
CA ARG A 23 -13.05 5.75 4.25
C ARG A 23 -13.30 4.25 4.27
N ARG A 24 -14.43 3.82 4.85
CA ARG A 24 -14.79 2.40 4.90
C ARG A 24 -14.92 1.76 3.51
N VAL A 25 -15.44 2.50 2.53
CA VAL A 25 -15.53 2.01 1.14
C VAL A 25 -14.15 1.82 0.54
N PHE A 26 -13.25 2.80 0.71
CA PHE A 26 -11.85 2.66 0.26
C PHE A 26 -11.13 1.50 0.94
N GLU A 27 -11.29 1.35 2.25
CA GLU A 27 -10.69 0.24 3.01
C GLU A 27 -11.17 -1.11 2.51
N ASN A 28 -12.48 -1.27 2.27
CA ASN A 28 -13.05 -2.49 1.72
C ASN A 28 -12.50 -2.80 0.33
N ALA A 29 -12.43 -1.81 -0.56
CA ALA A 29 -11.90 -1.98 -1.91
C ALA A 29 -10.42 -2.35 -1.89
N ILE A 30 -9.60 -1.65 -1.08
CA ILE A 30 -8.17 -1.95 -0.94
C ILE A 30 -7.97 -3.36 -0.36
N ASN A 31 -8.80 -3.76 0.61
CA ASN A 31 -8.72 -5.10 1.15
C ASN A 31 -9.06 -6.16 0.09
N TYR A 32 -10.07 -5.92 -0.75
CA TYR A 32 -10.41 -6.81 -1.87
C TYR A 32 -9.23 -6.99 -2.83
N PHE A 33 -8.61 -5.90 -3.30
CA PHE A 33 -7.42 -6.01 -4.17
C PHE A 33 -6.24 -6.68 -3.45
N ARG A 34 -6.11 -6.51 -2.14
CA ARG A 34 -5.05 -7.18 -1.37
C ARG A 34 -5.27 -8.69 -1.26
N THR A 35 -6.51 -9.15 -1.07
CA THR A 35 -6.79 -10.56 -0.73
C THR A 35 -7.31 -11.39 -1.90
N SER A 36 -8.14 -10.80 -2.74
CA SER A 36 -8.87 -11.50 -3.81
C SER A 36 -8.20 -11.32 -5.16
N GLU A 37 -7.64 -10.14 -5.44
CA GLU A 37 -7.03 -9.80 -6.73
C GLU A 37 -5.61 -9.21 -6.56
N PRO A 38 -4.65 -9.94 -5.96
CA PRO A 38 -3.32 -9.40 -5.61
C PRO A 38 -2.44 -9.03 -6.81
N GLU A 39 -2.76 -9.54 -8.01
CA GLU A 39 -2.07 -9.20 -9.26
C GLU A 39 -2.50 -7.84 -9.83
N LEU A 40 -3.69 -7.33 -9.46
CA LEU A 40 -4.24 -6.04 -9.90
C LEU A 40 -3.67 -4.89 -9.05
N LYS A 41 -2.35 -4.76 -9.11
CA LYS A 41 -1.58 -3.83 -8.29
C LYS A 41 -1.71 -2.38 -8.74
N GLU A 42 -1.91 -2.16 -10.03
CA GLU A 42 -2.08 -0.82 -10.59
C GLU A 42 -3.41 -0.21 -10.13
N GLU A 43 -4.50 -0.97 -10.20
CA GLU A 43 -5.84 -0.57 -9.75
C GLU A 43 -5.84 -0.26 -8.25
N ARG A 44 -5.16 -1.10 -7.46
CA ARG A 44 -4.96 -0.86 -6.03
C ARG A 44 -4.16 0.41 -5.77
N ALA A 45 -3.12 0.69 -6.56
CA ALA A 45 -2.32 1.90 -6.44
C ALA A 45 -3.15 3.14 -6.77
N MET A 46 -3.94 3.10 -7.85
CA MET A 46 -4.85 4.19 -8.24
C MET A 46 -5.88 4.49 -7.16
N LEU A 47 -6.47 3.46 -6.53
CA LEU A 47 -7.39 3.65 -5.40
C LEU A 47 -6.75 4.34 -4.20
N LEU A 48 -5.50 4.02 -3.88
CA LEU A 48 -4.78 4.68 -2.79
C LEU A 48 -4.43 6.13 -3.14
N GLU A 49 -4.06 6.42 -4.40
CA GLU A 49 -3.86 7.79 -4.87
C GLU A 49 -5.17 8.60 -4.77
N GLU A 50 -6.31 8.03 -5.16
CA GLU A 50 -7.60 8.71 -5.08
C GLU A 50 -8.08 8.90 -3.64
N TRP A 51 -7.87 7.92 -2.76
CA TRP A 51 -8.15 8.10 -1.34
C TRP A 51 -7.28 9.21 -0.73
N LEU A 52 -6.00 9.30 -1.10
CA LEU A 52 -5.13 10.39 -0.65
C LEU A 52 -5.67 11.76 -1.10
N ASN A 53 -6.10 11.87 -2.36
CA ASN A 53 -6.69 13.09 -2.90
C ASN A 53 -7.98 13.46 -2.14
N MET A 54 -8.83 12.48 -1.88
CA MET A 54 -10.05 12.64 -1.11
C MET A 54 -9.75 13.19 0.30
N GLU A 55 -8.80 12.60 1.04
CA GLU A 55 -8.41 13.09 2.37
C GLU A 55 -7.84 14.50 2.31
N SER A 56 -7.02 14.80 1.29
CA SER A 56 -6.50 16.16 1.10
C SER A 56 -7.59 17.19 0.80
N SER A 57 -8.67 16.78 0.13
CA SER A 57 -9.77 17.68 -0.26
C SER A 57 -10.61 18.18 0.94
N PHE A 58 -10.68 17.40 2.02
CA PHE A 58 -11.49 17.73 3.20
C PHE A 58 -10.80 18.64 4.23
N GLY A 59 -9.56 19.07 3.96
CA GLY A 59 -8.83 20.00 4.83
C GLY A 59 -8.69 19.47 6.26
N LYS A 60 -9.25 20.20 7.25
CA LYS A 60 -9.16 19.84 8.67
C LYS A 60 -9.91 18.56 9.05
N LEU A 61 -10.94 18.17 8.29
CA LEU A 61 -11.72 16.95 8.56
C LEU A 61 -11.08 15.71 7.92
N GLY A 62 -10.20 15.93 6.94
CA GLY A 62 -9.44 14.89 6.27
C GLY A 62 -8.17 14.52 7.04
N ASP A 63 -7.67 13.32 6.76
CA ASP A 63 -6.44 12.82 7.34
C ASP A 63 -5.63 12.00 6.33
N VAL A 64 -4.70 12.67 5.67
CA VAL A 64 -3.79 12.06 4.69
C VAL A 64 -2.82 11.05 5.32
N SER A 65 -2.61 11.10 6.64
CA SER A 65 -1.70 10.18 7.33
C SER A 65 -2.21 8.74 7.34
N LEU A 66 -3.51 8.53 7.14
CA LEU A 66 -4.14 7.22 7.02
C LEU A 66 -3.73 6.48 5.72
N VAL A 67 -3.39 7.24 4.67
CA VAL A 67 -3.21 6.71 3.31
C VAL A 67 -1.74 6.74 2.88
N LYS A 68 -1.00 7.81 3.20
CA LYS A 68 0.43 7.97 2.88
C LYS A 68 1.30 6.73 3.16
N PRO A 69 1.21 6.07 4.34
CA PRO A 69 2.06 4.91 4.65
C PRO A 69 1.66 3.65 3.89
N LYS A 70 0.53 3.63 3.17
CA LYS A 70 0.05 2.50 2.37
C LYS A 70 0.44 2.62 0.90
N LEU A 71 0.91 3.78 0.44
CA LEU A 71 1.21 4.04 -0.97
C LEU A 71 2.35 3.12 -1.48
N PRO A 72 2.19 2.52 -2.67
CA PRO A 72 3.22 1.68 -3.26
C PRO A 72 4.35 2.48 -3.88
N ARG A 73 5.48 1.83 -4.08
CA ARG A 73 6.59 2.34 -4.90
C ARG A 73 6.44 1.82 -6.33
N LYS A 74 6.49 2.73 -7.30
CA LYS A 74 6.51 2.40 -8.74
C LYS A 74 7.89 1.85 -9.11
N LEU A 75 7.94 0.66 -9.70
CA LEU A 75 9.14 0.00 -10.21
C LEU A 75 9.04 -0.17 -11.72
N LYS A 76 10.16 -0.02 -12.43
CA LYS A 76 10.26 -0.40 -13.85
C LYS A 76 10.88 -1.79 -13.94
N LYS A 77 10.17 -2.74 -14.53
CA LYS A 77 10.65 -4.11 -14.76
C LYS A 77 10.76 -4.38 -16.25
N ARG A 78 11.68 -5.30 -16.61
CA ARG A 78 11.91 -5.76 -17.99
C ARG A 78 11.55 -7.24 -18.08
N LYS A 79 10.57 -7.60 -18.90
CA LYS A 79 10.23 -8.99 -19.20
C LYS A 79 10.84 -9.36 -20.55
N GLN A 80 11.50 -10.50 -20.62
CA GLN A 80 11.98 -11.03 -21.90
C GLN A 80 10.80 -11.67 -22.64
N ILE A 81 10.60 -11.27 -23.90
CA ILE A 81 9.61 -11.91 -24.77
C ILE A 81 10.32 -13.07 -25.47
N ALA A 82 9.80 -14.29 -25.28
CA ALA A 82 10.18 -15.43 -26.10
C ALA A 82 9.36 -15.38 -27.39
N SER A 83 10.01 -15.14 -28.52
CA SER A 83 9.45 -15.29 -29.86
C SER A 83 10.16 -16.46 -30.54
N GLU A 84 9.43 -17.31 -31.27
CA GLU A 84 9.97 -18.48 -31.98
C GLU A 84 11.02 -18.12 -33.04
N ASP A 85 11.00 -16.88 -33.53
CA ASP A 85 11.90 -16.40 -34.58
C ASP A 85 12.80 -15.31 -34.00
N ALA A 86 14.11 -15.58 -33.97
CA ALA A 86 15.09 -14.91 -33.13
C ALA A 86 15.18 -13.39 -33.35
N LEU A 87 14.53 -12.63 -32.47
CA LEU A 87 14.94 -11.35 -31.89
C LEU A 87 14.13 -11.17 -30.59
N ALA A 88 14.67 -11.68 -29.48
CA ALA A 88 14.03 -11.57 -28.17
C ALA A 88 14.07 -10.11 -27.68
N GLY A 89 12.97 -9.38 -27.89
CA GLY A 89 12.77 -8.04 -27.33
C GLY A 89 12.54 -8.08 -25.83
N PHE A 90 12.82 -6.95 -25.15
CA PHE A 90 12.42 -6.72 -23.76
C PHE A 90 11.19 -5.81 -23.74
N GLU A 91 10.15 -6.20 -23.01
CA GLU A 91 9.02 -5.31 -22.69
C GLU A 91 9.25 -4.66 -21.34
N GLU A 92 9.21 -3.32 -21.30
CA GLU A 92 9.22 -2.56 -20.06
C GLU A 92 7.79 -2.46 -19.51
N TYR A 93 7.59 -2.93 -18.28
CA TYR A 93 6.31 -2.81 -17.59
C TYR A 93 6.50 -2.14 -16.22
N ILE A 94 5.47 -1.41 -15.79
CA ILE A 94 5.42 -0.81 -14.46
C ILE A 94 4.88 -1.86 -13.50
N ASP A 95 5.58 -2.04 -12.39
CA ASP A 95 5.13 -2.85 -11.26
C ASP A 95 5.05 -1.98 -10.00
N TYR A 96 4.31 -2.44 -9.02
CA TYR A 96 4.08 -1.74 -7.77
C TYR A 96 4.51 -2.60 -6.59
N MET A 97 5.34 -2.03 -5.73
CA MET A 97 5.73 -2.67 -4.46
C MET A 97 5.04 -1.97 -3.30
N PHE A 98 4.18 -2.71 -2.60
CA PHE A 98 3.47 -2.20 -1.44
C PHE A 98 4.34 -2.28 -0.18
N PRO A 99 4.17 -1.35 0.78
CA PRO A 99 4.93 -1.36 2.03
C PRO A 99 4.84 -2.69 2.80
N GLU A 100 3.68 -3.36 2.83
CA GLU A 100 3.56 -4.67 3.50
C GLU A 100 4.34 -5.80 2.81
N GLU A 101 4.70 -5.67 1.53
CA GLU A 101 5.49 -6.65 0.78
C GLU A 101 6.99 -6.53 1.07
N THR A 102 7.42 -5.46 1.74
CA THR A 102 8.83 -5.16 2.02
C THR A 102 9.40 -5.93 3.22
N GLN A 103 8.72 -6.97 3.73
CA GLN A 103 9.15 -7.71 4.92
C GLN A 103 10.52 -8.41 4.72
N ALA A 104 11.54 -7.63 5.07
CA ALA A 104 12.90 -7.92 5.49
C ALA A 104 13.74 -8.90 4.64
N PRO A 105 14.44 -8.40 3.60
CA PRO A 105 15.50 -9.16 2.93
C PRO A 105 16.63 -9.58 3.89
N ASN A 106 16.79 -8.88 5.01
CA ASN A 106 17.90 -9.07 5.96
C ASN A 106 17.68 -10.20 6.97
N LEU A 107 16.44 -10.72 7.12
CA LEU A 107 16.18 -11.80 8.07
C LEU A 107 16.92 -13.08 7.70
N LYS A 108 16.99 -13.41 6.41
CA LYS A 108 17.72 -14.59 5.92
C LYS A 108 19.23 -14.51 6.18
N ILE A 109 19.81 -13.31 6.13
CA ILE A 109 21.23 -13.07 6.44
C ILE A 109 21.50 -13.27 7.93
N LEU A 110 20.64 -12.74 8.80
CA LEU A 110 20.75 -12.92 10.25
C LEU A 110 20.53 -14.38 10.67
N GLU A 111 19.58 -15.08 10.06
CA GLU A 111 19.38 -16.52 10.27
C GLU A 111 20.60 -17.35 9.85
N ALA A 112 21.21 -17.03 8.70
CA ALA A 112 22.41 -17.70 8.22
C ALA A 112 23.60 -17.47 9.16
N ALA A 113 23.78 -16.23 9.64
CA ALA A 113 24.82 -15.90 10.62
C ALA A 113 24.62 -16.64 11.95
N TYR A 114 23.37 -16.77 12.43
CA TYR A 114 23.05 -17.53 13.62
C TYR A 114 23.37 -19.02 13.47
N LYS A 115 23.01 -19.62 12.32
CA LYS A 115 23.35 -21.02 12.00
C LYS A 115 24.86 -21.26 11.97
N TRP A 116 25.63 -20.34 11.37
CA TRP A 116 27.10 -20.43 11.34
C TRP A 116 27.72 -20.39 12.73
N LYS A 117 27.24 -19.49 13.61
CA LYS A 117 27.69 -19.43 15.01
C LYS A 117 27.40 -20.74 15.76
N LYS A 118 26.23 -21.34 15.56
CA LYS A 118 25.85 -22.61 16.20
C LYS A 118 26.75 -23.78 15.75
N GLN A 119 27.10 -23.83 14.46
CA GLN A 119 28.02 -24.86 13.93
C GLN A 119 29.43 -24.76 14.52
N LYS A 120 29.93 -23.54 14.74
CA LYS A 120 31.24 -23.32 15.37
C LYS A 120 31.28 -23.83 16.81
N PHE A 121 30.23 -23.57 17.59
CA PHE A 121 30.14 -24.03 18.98
C PHE A 121 29.94 -25.54 19.13
N SER A 122 29.29 -26.23 18.17
CA SER A 122 29.12 -27.69 18.21
C SER A 122 30.32 -28.48 17.70
N THR A 123 31.37 -27.82 17.20
CA THR A 123 32.60 -28.46 16.70
C THR A 123 33.78 -28.29 17.68
N GLU A 124 33.57 -27.59 18.81
CA GLU A 124 34.58 -27.37 19.87
C GLU A 124 34.41 -28.32 21.08
N ASP A 125 33.62 -29.39 20.95
CA ASP A 125 33.54 -30.55 21.88
C ASP A 125 34.08 -31.82 21.22
#